data_AF-A0A950AG82-F1
#
_entry.id   AF-A0A950AG82-F1
#
_cell.length_a   1.000
_cell.length_b   1.000
_cell.length_c   1.000
_cell.angle_alpha   90.00
_cell.angle_beta   90.00
_cell.angle_gamma   90.00
#
_symmetry.space_group_name_H-M   'P 1'
#
loop_
_entity.id
_entity.type
_entity.pdbx_description
1 polymer ?
#
loop_
_entity_poly.entity_id
_entity_poly.type
_entity_poly.pdbx_seq_one_letter_code
_entity_poly.pdbx_strand_id
1 'polypeptide(L)' 'MDMDAVVPVRRALLSVSEKRGVVDLARALAGLGVHLLASGGTRAALVE' A
#
# COMPACT_ATOMS: atom_id res chain seq x y z
N MET A 1 -22.96 -16.19 3.25
CA MET A 1 -21.67 -15.48 3.11
C MET A 1 -21.59 -14.58 4.32
N ASP A 2 -20.72 -14.89 5.28
CA ASP A 2 -20.51 -14.01 6.43
C ASP A 2 -19.99 -12.67 5.92
N MET A 3 -20.85 -11.66 5.99
CA MET A 3 -20.56 -10.32 5.50
C MET A 3 -19.68 -9.51 6.47
N ASP A 4 -19.29 -10.09 7.60
CA ASP A 4 -18.51 -9.45 8.66
C ASP A 4 -17.09 -10.02 8.83
N ALA A 5 -16.69 -11.00 8.00
CA ALA A 5 -15.34 -11.57 8.07
C ALA A 5 -14.32 -10.66 7.36
N VAL A 6 -13.63 -9.82 8.12
CA VAL A 6 -12.50 -9.02 7.61
C VAL A 6 -11.35 -9.93 7.21
N VAL A 7 -11.04 -9.96 5.91
CA VAL A 7 -9.90 -10.72 5.38
C VAL A 7 -8.62 -9.89 5.51
N PRO A 8 -7.55 -10.42 6.12
CA PRO A 8 -6.31 -9.68 6.28
C PRO A 8 -5.62 -9.43 4.94
N VAL A 9 -5.20 -8.19 4.70
CA VAL A 9 -4.44 -7.80 3.51
C VAL A 9 -3.00 -8.32 3.63
N ARG A 10 -2.56 -9.12 2.64
CA ARG A 10 -1.20 -9.67 2.60
C ARG A 10 -0.29 -8.99 1.57
N ARG A 11 -0.89 -8.39 0.53
CA ARG A 11 -0.19 -7.71 -0.57
C ARG A 11 -0.98 -6.47 -0.97
N ALA A 12 -0.31 -5.37 -1.30
CA ALA A 12 -0.95 -4.14 -1.76
C ALA A 12 -0.23 -3.57 -3.00
N LEU A 13 -1.01 -3.11 -3.99
CA LEU A 13 -0.52 -2.37 -5.14
C LEU A 13 -0.89 -0.88 -4.97
N LEU A 14 0.12 -0.01 -4.94
CA LEU A 14 -0.04 1.43 -4.87
C LEU A 14 0.15 2.05 -6.26
N SER A 15 -0.90 2.70 -6.77
CA SER A 15 -0.90 3.38 -8.06
C SER A 15 -1.81 4.61 -7.98
N VAL A 16 -1.24 5.73 -7.56
CA VAL A 16 -2.00 6.96 -7.27
C VAL A 16 -1.42 8.16 -8.03
N SER A 17 -2.30 9.05 -8.50
CA SER A 17 -1.89 10.29 -9.17
C SER A 17 -1.37 11.30 -8.14
N GLU A 18 -2.16 11.54 -7.09
CA GLU A 18 -1.81 12.34 -5.91
C GLU A 18 -1.03 11.47 -4.92
N LYS A 19 0.08 11.98 -4.40
CA LYS A 19 1.06 11.23 -3.60
C LYS A 19 1.15 11.71 -2.15
N ARG A 20 0.38 12.74 -1.78
CA ARG A 20 0.25 13.16 -0.38
C ARG A 20 -0.10 11.96 0.51
N GLY A 21 0.74 11.70 1.51
CA GLY A 21 0.58 10.61 2.47
C GLY A 21 0.91 9.20 1.97
N VAL A 22 1.33 9.02 0.71
CA VAL A 22 1.60 7.67 0.16
C VAL A 22 2.78 6.98 0.85
N VAL A 23 3.77 7.74 1.28
CA VAL A 23 4.95 7.22 1.98
C VAL A 23 4.57 6.71 3.37
N ASP A 24 3.78 7.47 4.12
CA ASP A 24 3.33 7.07 5.46
C ASP A 24 2.43 5.84 5.40
N LEU A 25 1.52 5.80 4.42
CA LEU A 25 0.70 4.63 4.15
C LEU A 25 1.56 3.40 3.81
N ALA A 26 2.53 3.54 2.90
CA ALA A 26 3.43 2.44 2.53
C ALA A 26 4.23 1.94 3.74
N ARG A 27 4.78 2.85 4.56
CA ARG A 27 5.50 2.49 5.79
C ARG A 27 4.61 1.74 6.77
N ALA A 28 3.38 2.20 6.98
CA ALA A 28 2.43 1.52 7.87
C ALA A 28 2.10 0.10 7.37
N LEU A 29 1.82 -0.05 6.08
CA LEU A 29 1.53 -1.35 5.47
C LEU A 29 2.73 -2.30 5.54
N ALA A 30 3.94 -1.80 5.26
CA ALA A 30 5.17 -2.58 5.38
C ALA A 30 5.42 -3.00 6.84
N GLY A 31 5.17 -2.11 7.81
CA GLY A 31 5.27 -2.41 9.25
C GLY A 31 4.29 -3.49 9.71
N LEU A 32 3.17 -3.67 9.00
CA LEU A 32 2.20 -4.76 9.21
C LEU A 32 2.55 -6.05 8.44
N GLY A 33 3.69 -6.10 7.74
CA GLY A 33 4.12 -7.25 6.97
C GLY A 33 3.44 -7.39 5.60
N VAL A 34 2.78 -6.34 5.11
CA VAL A 34 2.15 -6.35 3.78
C VAL A 34 3.23 -6.22 2.71
N HIS A 35 3.20 -7.12 1.72
CA HIS A 35 4.09 -7.02 0.56
C HIS A 35 3.62 -5.92 -0.38
N LEU A 36 4.48 -4.92 -0.63
CA LEU A 36 4.14 -3.76 -1.44
C LEU A 36 4.62 -3.87 -2.88
N LEU A 37 3.73 -3.49 -3.79
CA LEU A 37 4.01 -3.24 -5.20
C LEU A 37 3.64 -1.78 -5.50
N ALA A 38 4.40 -1.13 -6.37
CA ALA A 38 4.10 0.22 -6.83
C ALA A 38 4.45 0.40 -8.30
N SER A 39 3.71 1.26 -8.99
CA SER A 39 3.88 1.57 -10.41
C SER A 39 4.46 2.98 -10.62
N GLY A 40 5.15 3.17 -11.76
CA GLY A 40 5.54 4.48 -12.29
C GLY A 40 5.99 5.51 -11.25
N GLY A 41 5.35 6.68 -11.27
CA GLY A 41 5.64 7.77 -10.33
C GLY A 41 5.27 7.50 -8.87
N THR A 42 4.43 6.50 -8.58
CA THR A 42 4.17 6.07 -7.19
C THR A 42 5.39 5.34 -6.65
N ARG A 43 6.00 4.45 -7.45
CA ARG A 43 7.23 3.77 -7.07
C ARG A 43 8.37 4.76 -6.86
N ALA A 44 8.50 5.76 -7.72
CA ALA A 44 9.52 6.80 -7.56
C ALA A 44 9.43 7.50 -6.20
N ALA A 45 8.22 7.89 -5.79
CA ALA A 45 7.98 8.54 -4.49
C ALA A 45 8.22 7.66 -3.25
N LEU A 46 8.42 6.34 -3.41
CA LEU A 46 8.72 5.41 -2.31
C LEU A 46 10.20 5.05 -2.20
N VAL A 47 11.00 5.35 -3.23
CA VAL A 47 12.42 4.96 -3.33
C VAL A 47 13.35 6.16 -3.15
N GLU A 48 12.86 7.37 -3.36
CA GLU A 48 13.53 8.62 -2.99
C GLU A 48 13.62 8.78 -1.46
#